data_AF-A0A9P7C9D1-F1
#
_entry.id   AF-A0A9P7C9D1-F1
#
_cell.length_a   1.000
_cell.length_b   1.000
_cell.length_c   1.000
_cell.angle_alpha   90.00
_cell.angle_beta   90.00
_cell.angle_gamma   90.00
#
_symmetry.space_group_name_H-M   'P 1'
#
loop_
_entity.id
_entity.type
_entity.pdbx_description
1 polymer ?
#
loop_
_entity_poly.entity_id
_entity_poly.type
_entity_poly.pdbx_seq_one_letter_code
_entity_poly.pdbx_strand_id
1 'polypeptide(L)'
;MLWFGDVFGGGNFGPLEMIDTGSNGASCHTGDYARWWKETFQIRGFEYWPTQSPDLQRILNYNNHYKLFADNTVAANVNIPFMTMTNKAVEDIISDITSLFIDSIIDFENIKICVTSGDILLHNHFTIDDYAYGENGNDLHRVPTAVVRERSYLSSTTYYELSIYWGFIELLVTDGFYVEDHSPNLFLGSSLRFWKHGELTSNEIYIMSDSSKETYTSPRLLNQYN
;
A
#
# COMPACT_ATOMS: atom_id res chain seq x y z
N MET A 1 1.06 -28.56 12.77
CA MET A 1 1.91 -27.97 13.82
C MET A 1 3.34 -28.02 13.31
N LEU A 2 3.82 -26.94 12.70
CA LEU A 2 5.19 -26.79 12.25
C LEU A 2 5.67 -25.39 12.60
N TRP A 3 6.83 -25.39 13.23
CA TRP A 3 7.65 -24.28 13.70
C TRP A 3 8.71 -24.02 12.62
N PHE A 4 8.98 -22.76 12.31
CA PHE A 4 10.24 -22.33 11.71
C PHE A 4 10.60 -20.96 12.30
N GLY A 5 11.51 -21.01 13.28
CA GLY A 5 12.26 -19.85 13.76
C GLY A 5 13.64 -19.82 13.09
N ASP A 6 13.94 -18.64 12.57
CA ASP A 6 15.22 -17.92 12.53
C ASP A 6 16.44 -18.51 11.83
N VAL A 7 16.89 -17.80 10.77
CA VAL A 7 18.27 -17.26 10.68
C VAL A 7 18.26 -15.94 9.90
N PHE A 8 18.29 -14.78 10.57
CA PHE A 8 18.91 -13.57 10.02
C PHE A 8 19.59 -12.79 11.16
N GLY A 9 20.79 -13.26 11.52
CA GLY A 9 21.76 -12.49 12.28
C GLY A 9 22.98 -12.23 11.41
N GLY A 10 23.32 -10.95 11.22
CA GLY A 10 24.63 -10.47 10.79
C GLY A 10 25.12 -10.85 9.39
N GLY A 11 25.02 -9.92 8.44
CA GLY A 11 25.86 -9.92 7.23
C GLY A 11 25.16 -9.44 5.96
N ASN A 12 25.66 -8.34 5.41
CA ASN A 12 25.58 -7.88 4.01
C ASN A 12 24.35 -8.27 3.18
N PHE A 13 23.57 -7.27 2.79
CA PHE A 13 22.69 -7.34 1.63
C PHE A 13 23.54 -7.62 0.37
N GLY A 14 23.59 -8.90 -0.03
CA GLY A 14 24.03 -9.35 -1.35
C GLY A 14 22.83 -9.49 -2.30
N PRO A 15 23.05 -9.45 -3.62
CA PRO A 15 22.01 -9.17 -4.62
C PRO A 15 21.02 -10.34 -4.75
N LEU A 16 19.73 -10.01 -4.88
CA LEU A 16 18.78 -10.89 -5.54
C LEU A 16 19.18 -10.97 -7.02
N GLU A 17 19.75 -12.11 -7.40
CA GLU A 17 20.15 -12.43 -8.77
C GLU A 17 18.92 -12.38 -9.67
N MET A 18 18.83 -11.33 -10.50
CA MET A 18 17.77 -11.20 -11.50
C MET A 18 18.14 -12.09 -12.69
N ILE A 19 17.53 -13.27 -12.78
CA ILE A 19 17.67 -14.15 -13.94
C ILE A 19 16.87 -13.53 -15.09
N ASP A 20 17.57 -12.91 -16.04
CA ASP A 20 17.04 -12.48 -17.33
C ASP A 20 16.74 -13.72 -18.20
N THR A 21 15.46 -13.93 -18.52
CA THR A 21 15.08 -14.83 -19.61
C THR A 21 14.20 -14.06 -20.59
N GLY A 22 14.84 -13.46 -21.58
CA GLY A 22 14.17 -12.82 -22.70
C GLY A 22 13.19 -13.75 -23.41
N SER A 23 11.92 -13.35 -23.44
CA SER A 23 10.96 -13.63 -24.50
C SER A 23 9.71 -12.77 -24.30
N ASN A 24 9.05 -12.42 -25.41
CA ASN A 24 8.07 -11.35 -25.53
C ASN A 24 6.70 -11.65 -24.91
N GLY A 25 6.65 -11.79 -23.59
CA GLY A 25 5.46 -11.79 -22.75
C GLY A 25 5.90 -11.58 -21.31
N ALA A 26 5.23 -10.73 -20.54
CA ALA A 26 5.68 -10.29 -19.21
C ALA A 26 6.03 -11.48 -18.28
N SER A 27 7.33 -11.77 -18.13
CA SER A 27 7.87 -12.97 -17.45
C SER A 27 7.55 -13.07 -15.96
N CYS A 28 7.15 -11.95 -15.34
CA CYS A 28 6.78 -11.90 -13.92
C CYS A 28 5.41 -12.50 -13.60
N HIS A 29 4.56 -12.76 -14.60
CA HIS A 29 3.25 -13.40 -14.39
C HIS A 29 3.23 -14.89 -14.78
N THR A 30 4.27 -15.38 -15.44
CA THR A 30 4.41 -16.78 -15.89
C THR A 30 5.60 -17.50 -15.28
N GLY A 31 6.52 -16.79 -14.61
CA GLY A 31 7.68 -17.37 -13.95
C GLY A 31 7.31 -18.31 -12.80
N ASP A 32 8.15 -19.33 -12.61
CA ASP A 32 7.89 -20.42 -11.65
C ASP A 32 7.72 -19.92 -10.21
N TYR A 33 8.35 -18.81 -9.85
CA TYR A 33 8.18 -18.19 -8.53
C TYR A 33 6.77 -17.60 -8.31
N ALA A 34 6.26 -16.84 -9.29
CA ALA A 34 4.93 -16.25 -9.20
C ALA A 34 3.84 -17.34 -9.24
N ARG A 35 4.07 -18.41 -10.01
CA ARG A 35 3.20 -19.59 -10.04
C ARG A 35 3.22 -20.33 -8.71
N TRP A 36 4.41 -20.65 -8.19
CA TRP A 36 4.59 -21.32 -6.90
C TRP A 36 3.93 -20.54 -5.76
N TRP A 37 4.10 -19.22 -5.70
CA TRP A 37 3.50 -18.38 -4.67
C TRP A 37 1.96 -18.43 -4.73
N LYS A 38 1.38 -18.24 -5.92
CA LYS A 38 -0.09 -18.33 -6.13
C LYS A 38 -0.67 -19.70 -5.79
N GLU A 39 0.01 -20.78 -6.18
CA GLU A 39 -0.39 -22.17 -5.89
C GLU A 39 -0.29 -22.49 -4.40
N THR A 40 0.78 -22.05 -3.75
CA THR A 40 1.05 -22.29 -2.32
C THR A 40 0.01 -21.58 -1.43
N PHE A 41 -0.40 -20.36 -1.79
CA PHE A 41 -1.39 -19.59 -1.05
C PHE A 41 -2.82 -19.76 -1.59
N GLN A 42 -3.06 -20.68 -2.52
CA GLN A 42 -4.36 -21.03 -3.10
C GLN A 42 -5.17 -19.85 -3.63
N ILE A 43 -4.52 -18.79 -4.14
CA ILE A 43 -5.19 -17.63 -4.70
C ILE A 43 -5.70 -17.99 -6.09
N ARG A 44 -6.86 -18.65 -6.15
CA ARG A 44 -7.57 -18.98 -7.40
C ARG A 44 -8.31 -17.74 -7.88
N GLY A 45 -8.05 -17.29 -9.12
CA GLY A 45 -8.85 -16.23 -9.77
C GLY A 45 -8.08 -15.02 -10.32
N PHE A 46 -6.76 -14.94 -10.13
CA PHE A 46 -5.98 -13.74 -10.51
C PHE A 46 -5.59 -13.66 -12.00
N GLU A 47 -6.00 -14.60 -12.84
CA GLU A 47 -5.57 -14.69 -14.26
C GLU A 47 -6.55 -14.06 -15.24
N TYR A 48 -7.77 -13.71 -14.81
CA TYR A 48 -8.78 -13.17 -15.72
C TYR A 48 -9.79 -12.31 -14.98
N TRP A 49 -9.73 -11.00 -15.22
CA TRP A 49 -10.83 -10.11 -14.89
C TRP A 49 -11.81 -10.09 -16.08
N PRO A 50 -13.02 -10.68 -15.98
CA PRO A 50 -13.99 -10.53 -17.04
C PRO A 50 -14.35 -9.05 -17.22
N THR A 51 -14.68 -8.64 -18.44
CA THR A 51 -15.06 -7.26 -18.81
C THR A 51 -16.27 -6.71 -18.03
N GLN A 52 -16.93 -7.53 -17.20
CA GLN A 52 -18.06 -7.20 -16.35
C GLN A 52 -17.80 -7.54 -14.87
N SER A 53 -16.55 -7.58 -14.43
CA SER A 53 -16.26 -7.87 -13.04
C SER A 53 -16.87 -6.79 -12.13
N PRO A 54 -17.60 -7.17 -11.05
CA PRO A 54 -18.19 -6.24 -10.11
C PRO A 54 -17.21 -5.20 -9.56
N ASP A 55 -15.93 -5.55 -9.39
CA ASP A 55 -14.95 -4.62 -8.80
C ASP A 55 -14.52 -3.52 -9.78
N LEU A 56 -14.52 -3.78 -11.09
CA LEU A 56 -14.32 -2.72 -12.09
C LEU A 56 -15.52 -1.76 -12.13
N GLN A 57 -16.74 -2.30 -11.98
CA GLN A 57 -17.93 -1.46 -11.90
C GLN A 57 -17.96 -0.59 -10.64
N ARG A 58 -17.41 -1.07 -9.51
CA ARG A 58 -17.29 -0.30 -8.28
C ARG A 58 -16.46 0.96 -8.47
N ILE A 59 -15.33 0.88 -9.17
CA ILE A 59 -14.48 2.05 -9.41
C ILE A 59 -15.09 2.99 -10.44
N LEU A 60 -15.73 2.45 -11.49
CA LEU A 60 -16.39 3.31 -12.47
C LEU A 60 -17.61 4.05 -11.88
N ASN A 61 -18.23 3.49 -10.84
CA ASN A 61 -19.44 4.03 -10.19
C ASN A 61 -19.23 4.36 -8.70
N TYR A 62 -18.01 4.71 -8.29
CA TYR A 62 -17.64 4.88 -6.89
C TYR A 62 -18.50 5.90 -6.13
N ASN A 63 -18.96 6.95 -6.80
CA ASN A 63 -19.84 7.99 -6.24
C ASN A 63 -21.11 7.45 -5.55
N ASN A 64 -21.57 6.24 -5.87
CA ASN A 64 -22.77 5.64 -5.26
C ASN A 64 -22.49 4.85 -3.97
N HIS A 65 -21.25 4.44 -3.74
CA HIS A 65 -20.89 3.51 -2.64
C HIS A 65 -19.81 4.07 -1.71
N TYR A 66 -19.06 5.05 -2.19
CA TYR A 66 -17.96 5.63 -1.47
C TYR A 66 -18.28 7.05 -1.02
N LYS A 67 -17.66 7.46 0.08
CA LYS A 67 -17.71 8.82 0.59
C LYS A 67 -16.32 9.40 0.60
N LEU A 68 -16.20 10.67 0.23
CA LEU A 68 -14.95 11.39 0.35
C LEU A 68 -14.58 11.48 1.83
N PHE A 69 -13.35 11.08 2.17
CA PHE A 69 -12.87 11.10 3.56
C PHE A 69 -12.85 12.52 4.15
N ALA A 70 -12.55 13.52 3.31
CA ALA A 70 -12.47 14.93 3.71
C ALA A 70 -13.81 15.55 4.17
N ASP A 71 -14.94 14.84 4.05
CA ASP A 71 -16.17 15.20 4.75
C ASP A 71 -15.97 14.98 6.27
N ASN A 72 -15.41 16.02 6.91
CA ASN A 72 -14.96 16.29 8.29
C ASN A 72 -15.48 15.45 9.49
N THR A 73 -16.50 14.62 9.34
CA THR A 73 -17.07 13.77 10.40
C THR A 73 -16.23 12.54 10.76
N VAL A 74 -15.42 11.99 9.85
CA VAL A 74 -14.61 10.79 10.13
C VAL A 74 -13.24 11.16 10.72
N ALA A 75 -12.62 12.21 10.20
CA ALA A 75 -11.28 12.67 10.61
C ALA A 75 -11.22 13.16 12.08
N ALA A 76 -12.34 13.61 12.65
CA ALA A 76 -12.37 14.23 13.98
C ALA A 76 -12.20 13.24 15.15
N ASN A 77 -12.32 11.92 14.92
CA ASN A 77 -12.40 10.94 16.01
C ASN A 77 -11.10 10.17 16.29
N VAL A 78 -10.10 10.24 15.41
CA VAL A 78 -8.83 9.55 15.64
C VAL A 78 -7.89 10.47 16.42
N ASN A 79 -8.05 10.46 17.75
CA ASN A 79 -7.21 11.23 18.65
C ASN A 79 -5.95 10.42 18.97
N ILE A 80 -4.84 10.77 18.32
CA ILE A 80 -3.60 10.01 18.52
C ILE A 80 -2.68 10.79 19.47
N PRO A 81 -2.50 10.31 20.71
CA PRO A 81 -1.62 10.96 21.66
C PRO A 81 -0.15 10.81 21.25
N PHE A 82 0.62 11.89 21.41
CA PHE A 82 2.09 11.97 21.23
C PHE A 82 2.89 11.21 22.32
N MET A 83 2.28 10.19 22.95
CA MET A 83 2.78 9.51 24.14
C MET A 83 3.15 8.06 23.81
N THR A 84 3.96 7.42 24.65
CA THR A 84 4.34 6.00 24.55
C THR A 84 3.12 5.13 24.19
N MET A 85 3.05 4.66 22.95
CA MET A 85 1.93 3.86 22.48
C MET A 85 1.99 2.49 23.16
N THR A 86 0.89 2.10 23.80
CA THR A 86 0.73 0.72 24.26
C THR A 86 0.48 -0.19 23.06
N ASN A 87 0.82 -1.48 23.16
CA ASN A 87 0.53 -2.45 22.08
C ASN A 87 -0.95 -2.44 21.68
N LYS A 88 -1.85 -2.28 22.66
CA LYS A 88 -3.29 -2.16 22.40
C LYS A 88 -3.62 -0.93 21.55
N ALA A 89 -3.03 0.23 21.86
CA ALA A 89 -3.24 1.44 21.06
C ALA A 89 -2.74 1.26 19.62
N VAL A 90 -1.63 0.54 19.42
CA VAL A 90 -1.13 0.18 18.08
C VAL A 90 -2.10 -0.73 17.35
N GLU A 91 -2.62 -1.77 18.01
CA GLU A 91 -3.62 -2.68 17.43
C GLU A 91 -4.91 -1.95 17.04
N ASP A 92 -5.40 -1.04 17.90
CA ASP A 92 -6.58 -0.22 17.64
C ASP A 92 -6.33 0.69 16.41
N ILE A 93 -5.16 1.35 16.32
CA ILE A 93 -4.77 2.16 15.17
C ILE A 93 -4.71 1.31 13.89
N ILE A 94 -4.07 0.14 13.94
CA ILE A 94 -3.98 -0.76 12.79
C ILE A 94 -5.38 -1.13 12.32
N SER A 95 -6.28 -1.50 13.24
CA SER A 95 -7.67 -1.84 12.91
C SER A 95 -8.39 -0.67 12.23
N ASP A 96 -8.29 0.54 12.80
CA ASP A 96 -8.93 1.74 12.26
C ASP A 96 -8.42 2.06 10.85
N ILE A 97 -7.10 2.16 10.68
CA ILE A 97 -6.45 2.46 9.40
C ILE A 97 -6.80 1.42 8.34
N THR A 98 -6.76 0.14 8.68
CA THR A 98 -7.08 -0.93 7.74
C THR A 98 -8.54 -0.85 7.31
N SER A 99 -9.46 -0.59 8.24
CA SER A 99 -10.90 -0.48 7.94
C SER A 99 -11.26 0.73 7.06
N LEU A 100 -10.42 1.76 7.07
CA LEU A 100 -10.61 3.00 6.33
C LEU A 100 -9.99 2.93 4.93
N PHE A 101 -8.74 2.50 4.83
CA PHE A 101 -7.96 2.67 3.60
C PHE A 101 -7.85 1.41 2.74
N ILE A 102 -8.06 0.21 3.29
CA ILE A 102 -8.17 -0.97 2.46
C ILE A 102 -9.51 -0.93 1.72
N ASP A 103 -9.48 -1.24 0.42
CA ASP A 103 -10.54 -1.04 -0.56
C ASP A 103 -10.90 0.42 -0.85
N SER A 104 -10.11 1.39 -0.36
CA SER A 104 -10.31 2.81 -0.70
C SER A 104 -9.91 3.11 -2.14
N ILE A 105 -10.49 4.17 -2.68
CA ILE A 105 -10.16 4.70 -4.01
C ILE A 105 -9.49 6.06 -3.82
N ILE A 106 -8.30 6.22 -4.38
CA ILE A 106 -7.57 7.49 -4.41
C ILE A 106 -7.74 8.10 -5.80
N ASP A 107 -8.19 9.34 -5.85
CA ASP A 107 -8.40 10.07 -7.10
C ASP A 107 -7.27 11.08 -7.35
N PHE A 108 -6.43 10.80 -8.34
CA PHE A 108 -5.43 11.73 -8.88
C PHE A 108 -5.92 12.36 -10.19
N GLU A 109 -7.17 12.82 -10.18
CA GLU A 109 -7.90 13.39 -11.32
C GLU A 109 -8.14 12.38 -12.45
N ASN A 110 -7.13 12.19 -13.31
CA ASN A 110 -7.20 11.32 -14.50
C ASN A 110 -6.87 9.86 -14.18
N ILE A 111 -6.37 9.60 -12.97
CA ILE A 111 -5.93 8.27 -12.53
C ILE A 111 -6.61 7.96 -11.21
N LYS A 112 -7.25 6.80 -11.15
CA LYS A 112 -7.89 6.30 -9.92
C LYS A 112 -7.17 5.06 -9.46
N ILE A 113 -6.73 5.03 -8.21
CA ILE A 113 -6.03 3.87 -7.63
C ILE A 113 -6.93 3.23 -6.59
N CYS A 114 -7.17 1.93 -6.72
CA CYS A 114 -7.83 1.11 -5.72
C CYS A 114 -6.78 0.39 -4.87
N VAL A 115 -6.85 0.60 -3.56
CA VAL A 115 -5.92 0.03 -2.58
C VAL A 115 -6.45 -1.31 -2.09
N THR A 116 -5.69 -2.39 -2.26
CA THR A 116 -6.12 -3.73 -1.81
C THR A 116 -5.27 -4.27 -0.66
N SER A 117 -4.03 -3.79 -0.51
CA SER A 117 -3.20 -4.10 0.65
C SER A 117 -2.14 -3.03 0.91
N GLY A 118 -1.59 -3.03 2.12
CA GLY A 118 -0.47 -2.15 2.48
C GLY A 118 0.21 -2.56 3.76
N ASP A 119 1.42 -2.04 3.95
CA ASP A 119 2.19 -2.13 5.19
C ASP A 119 1.98 -0.84 6.00
N ILE A 120 1.69 -0.97 7.30
CA ILE A 120 1.48 0.18 8.18
C ILE A 120 2.79 0.49 8.91
N LEU A 121 3.23 1.74 8.78
CA LEU A 121 4.40 2.32 9.41
C LEU A 121 3.93 3.39 10.41
N LEU A 122 4.53 3.39 11.59
CA LEU A 122 4.23 4.34 12.67
C LEU A 122 5.49 5.16 12.99
N HIS A 123 5.50 6.41 12.56
CA HIS A 123 6.64 7.31 12.68
C HIS A 123 6.66 7.99 14.06
N ASN A 124 7.32 7.37 15.04
CA ASN A 124 7.37 7.94 16.39
C ASN A 124 8.44 9.05 16.55
N HIS A 125 9.42 9.12 15.64
CA HIS A 125 10.50 10.12 15.69
C HIS A 125 11.01 10.48 14.29
N PHE A 126 10.46 11.53 13.67
CA PHE A 126 10.88 12.00 12.33
C PHE A 126 12.37 12.32 12.20
N THR A 127 13.06 12.62 13.30
CA THR A 127 14.50 12.93 13.29
C THR A 127 15.40 11.70 13.29
N ILE A 128 14.86 10.52 13.62
CA ILE A 128 15.60 9.25 13.74
C ILE A 128 15.10 8.24 12.72
N ASP A 129 13.85 8.38 12.29
CA ASP A 129 13.22 7.47 11.36
C ASP A 129 13.75 7.71 9.94
N ASP A 130 14.64 6.83 9.50
CA ASP A 130 15.22 6.86 8.17
C ASP A 130 14.16 6.63 7.06
N TYR A 131 12.98 6.10 7.40
CA TYR A 131 11.85 6.00 6.46
C TYR A 131 11.11 7.33 6.30
N ALA A 132 11.18 8.22 7.30
CA ALA A 132 10.64 9.58 7.22
C ALA A 132 11.58 10.56 6.49
N TYR A 133 12.62 10.05 5.81
CA TYR A 133 13.59 10.91 5.13
C TYR A 133 12.93 11.74 4.03
N GLY A 134 12.99 13.06 4.19
CA GLY A 134 12.39 14.04 3.28
C GLY A 134 11.10 14.69 3.81
N GLU A 135 10.52 14.18 4.89
CA GLU A 135 9.40 14.81 5.59
C GLU A 135 9.93 15.87 6.58
N ASN A 136 9.52 17.14 6.49
CA ASN A 136 9.76 18.04 7.62
C ASN A 136 8.73 17.72 8.70
N GLY A 137 9.11 17.77 9.97
CA GLY A 137 8.16 17.59 11.09
C GLY A 137 7.00 18.62 11.12
N ASN A 138 7.06 19.66 10.28
CA ASN A 138 5.96 20.60 10.06
C ASN A 138 4.92 20.11 9.04
N ASP A 139 5.26 19.10 8.24
CA ASP A 139 4.46 18.55 7.15
C ASP A 139 3.53 17.40 7.61
N LEU A 140 3.34 17.26 8.94
CA LEU A 140 2.36 16.35 9.53
C LEU A 140 1.01 16.48 8.82
N HIS A 141 0.66 15.44 8.04
CA HIS A 141 -0.54 15.39 7.23
C HIS A 141 -1.79 15.33 8.12
N ARG A 142 -2.37 16.50 8.43
CA ARG A 142 -3.58 16.61 9.28
C ARG A 142 -4.80 15.98 8.62
N VAL A 143 -4.81 15.94 7.30
CA VAL A 143 -5.79 15.25 6.47
C VAL A 143 -5.09 14.09 5.78
N PRO A 144 -5.77 12.94 5.59
CA PRO A 144 -5.19 11.85 4.81
C PRO A 144 -4.74 12.36 3.44
N THR A 145 -3.49 12.02 3.11
CA THR A 145 -2.84 12.48 1.89
C THR A 145 -2.17 11.29 1.23
N ALA A 146 -2.63 10.94 0.04
CA ALA A 146 -1.97 9.97 -0.81
C ALA A 146 -0.86 10.63 -1.60
N VAL A 147 0.33 10.04 -1.60
CA VAL A 147 1.51 10.54 -2.30
C VAL A 147 2.12 9.41 -3.12
N VAL A 148 2.30 9.66 -4.41
CA VAL A 148 3.14 8.84 -5.27
C VAL A 148 4.51 9.50 -5.34
N ARG A 149 5.55 8.81 -4.85
CA ARG A 149 6.92 9.36 -4.75
C ARG A 149 7.90 8.55 -5.59
N GLU A 150 8.84 9.23 -6.23
CA GLU A 150 9.94 8.57 -6.93
C GLU A 150 10.95 8.04 -5.92
N ARG A 151 11.35 6.79 -6.10
CA ARG A 151 12.39 6.10 -5.35
C ARG A 151 13.47 5.64 -6.31
N SER A 152 14.70 5.62 -5.82
CA SER A 152 15.87 5.18 -6.58
C SER A 152 16.55 4.02 -5.87
N TYR A 153 16.72 2.90 -6.54
CA TYR A 153 17.54 1.80 -6.05
C TYR A 153 18.94 1.89 -6.65
N LEU A 154 19.96 1.96 -5.79
CA LEU A 154 21.39 1.95 -6.19
C LEU A 154 21.72 2.88 -7.37
N SER A 155 21.11 4.08 -7.41
CA SER A 155 21.34 5.16 -8.39
C SER A 155 21.07 4.87 -9.87
N SER A 156 20.55 3.69 -10.25
CA SER A 156 20.41 3.32 -11.67
C SER A 156 19.00 2.95 -12.10
N THR A 157 18.13 2.56 -11.17
CA THR A 157 16.73 2.26 -11.47
C THR A 157 15.80 3.11 -10.60
N THR A 158 14.91 3.84 -11.26
CA THR A 158 13.85 4.59 -10.58
C THR A 158 12.56 3.78 -10.60
N TYR A 159 11.80 3.89 -9.52
CA TYR A 159 10.49 3.28 -9.37
C TYR A 159 9.61 4.21 -8.54
N TYR A 160 8.31 4.00 -8.57
CA TYR A 160 7.37 4.83 -7.81
C TYR A 160 6.70 4.00 -6.72
N GLU A 161 6.52 4.60 -5.54
CA GLU A 161 5.77 4.03 -4.43
C GLU A 161 4.57 4.91 -4.12
N LEU A 162 3.47 4.28 -3.70
CA LEU A 162 2.28 4.96 -3.22
C LEU A 162 2.17 4.79 -1.70
N SER A 163 2.08 5.90 -0.99
CA SER A 163 1.85 5.94 0.45
C SER A 163 0.63 6.80 0.76
N ILE A 164 -0.12 6.43 1.80
CA ILE A 164 -1.16 7.28 2.41
C ILE A 164 -0.68 7.73 3.77
N TYR A 165 -0.49 9.05 3.93
CA TYR A 165 -0.06 9.66 5.17
C TYR A 165 -1.23 10.23 5.95
N TRP A 166 -1.27 9.98 7.26
CA TRP A 166 -2.19 10.63 8.18
C TRP A 166 -1.57 10.80 9.57
N GLY A 167 -1.23 12.04 9.93
CA GLY A 167 -0.45 12.32 11.13
C GLY A 167 0.94 11.68 11.04
N PHE A 168 1.24 10.78 11.97
CA PHE A 168 2.49 10.01 12.02
C PHE A 168 2.32 8.58 11.47
N ILE A 169 1.18 8.29 10.84
CA ILE A 169 0.90 7.00 10.23
C ILE A 169 1.20 7.10 8.74
N GLU A 170 1.92 6.13 8.21
CA GLU A 170 2.06 5.88 6.79
C GLU A 170 1.49 4.49 6.47
N LEU A 171 0.57 4.42 5.53
CA LEU A 171 0.18 3.18 4.87
C LEU A 171 0.93 3.11 3.54
N LEU A 172 1.99 2.31 3.48
CA LEU A 172 2.68 1.99 2.24
C LEU A 172 1.83 0.99 1.46
N VAL A 173 1.29 1.40 0.32
CA VAL A 173 0.41 0.55 -0.49
C VAL A 173 1.26 -0.49 -1.22
N THR A 174 0.96 -1.77 -1.00
CA THR A 174 1.75 -2.90 -1.52
C THR A 174 1.00 -3.76 -2.53
N ASP A 175 -0.30 -3.53 -2.71
CA ASP A 175 -1.07 -4.15 -3.79
C ASP A 175 -2.26 -3.25 -4.13
N GLY A 176 -2.67 -3.34 -5.38
CA GLY A 176 -3.83 -2.65 -5.88
C GLY A 176 -3.85 -2.62 -7.39
N PHE A 177 -4.68 -1.72 -7.88
CA PHE A 177 -4.72 -1.45 -9.30
C PHE A 177 -5.13 -0.02 -9.56
N TYR A 178 -4.63 0.53 -10.65
CA TYR A 178 -5.00 1.86 -11.08
C TYR A 178 -5.65 1.83 -12.45
N VAL A 179 -6.60 2.71 -12.68
CA VAL A 179 -7.29 2.87 -13.95
C VAL A 179 -6.80 4.15 -14.60
N GLU A 180 -6.24 4.02 -15.79
CA GLU A 180 -5.85 5.12 -16.68
C GLU A 180 -6.53 4.86 -18.03
N ASP A 181 -7.23 5.85 -18.58
CA ASP A 181 -7.92 5.73 -19.88
C ASP A 181 -8.80 4.48 -19.98
N HIS A 182 -9.56 4.18 -18.92
CA HIS A 182 -10.41 2.99 -18.78
C HIS A 182 -9.68 1.64 -18.82
N SER A 183 -8.35 1.64 -18.77
CA SER A 183 -7.53 0.44 -18.76
C SER A 183 -7.02 0.17 -17.35
N PRO A 184 -7.40 -0.95 -16.71
CA PRO A 184 -6.89 -1.31 -15.40
C PRO A 184 -5.45 -1.83 -15.50
N ASN A 185 -4.59 -1.32 -14.63
CA ASN A 185 -3.20 -1.73 -14.48
C ASN A 185 -2.99 -2.23 -13.06
N LEU A 186 -2.66 -3.51 -12.92
CA LEU A 186 -2.37 -4.14 -11.64
C LEU A 186 -0.93 -3.82 -11.22
N PHE A 187 -0.68 -3.69 -9.92
CA PHE A 187 0.66 -3.67 -9.37
C PHE A 187 0.73 -4.55 -8.13
N LEU A 188 1.86 -5.23 -7.94
CA LEU A 188 2.13 -6.12 -6.81
C LEU A 188 3.47 -5.72 -6.18
N GLY A 189 3.49 -5.58 -4.87
CA GLY A 189 4.57 -4.95 -4.12
C GLY A 189 4.41 -3.42 -4.03
N SER A 190 5.32 -2.76 -3.31
CA SER A 190 5.29 -1.30 -3.14
C SER A 190 5.54 -0.51 -4.44
N SER A 191 5.98 -1.17 -5.52
CA SER A 191 6.41 -0.53 -6.75
C SER A 191 5.29 -0.45 -7.80
N LEU A 192 4.97 0.77 -8.23
CA LEU A 192 4.13 1.06 -9.38
C LEU A 192 4.94 0.92 -10.68
N ARG A 193 5.27 -0.30 -11.07
CA ARG A 193 6.24 -0.64 -12.14
C ARG A 193 5.97 0.00 -13.53
N PHE A 194 4.73 0.35 -13.84
CA PHE A 194 4.34 0.96 -15.12
C PHE A 194 3.94 2.43 -14.99
N TRP A 195 4.24 3.05 -13.85
CA TRP A 195 3.92 4.43 -13.59
C TRP A 195 4.77 5.37 -14.42
N LYS A 196 4.10 6.29 -15.14
CA LYS A 196 4.72 7.27 -16.04
C LYS A 196 4.30 8.71 -15.73
N HIS A 197 3.59 8.91 -14.62
CA HIS A 197 2.92 10.17 -14.30
C HIS A 197 3.73 11.08 -13.38
N GLY A 198 4.95 10.67 -13.02
CA GLY A 198 5.80 11.39 -12.08
C GLY A 198 5.28 11.31 -10.65
N GLU A 199 5.72 12.22 -9.79
CA GLU A 199 5.21 12.32 -8.43
C GLU A 199 3.84 12.98 -8.43
N LEU A 200 2.89 12.41 -7.68
CA LEU A 200 1.54 12.94 -7.53
C LEU A 200 1.17 13.04 -6.05
N THR A 201 0.24 13.94 -5.73
CA THR A 201 -0.32 14.08 -4.38
C THR A 201 -1.81 14.31 -4.48
N SER A 202 -2.59 13.64 -3.61
CA SER A 202 -4.04 13.80 -3.55
C SER A 202 -4.56 13.70 -2.13
N ASN A 203 -5.56 14.52 -1.82
CA ASN A 203 -6.37 14.43 -0.60
C ASN A 203 -7.75 13.80 -0.89
N GLU A 204 -8.02 13.45 -2.14
CA GLU A 204 -9.29 12.88 -2.61
C GLU A 204 -9.27 11.37 -2.42
N ILE A 205 -9.46 10.94 -1.18
CA ILE A 205 -9.53 9.53 -0.79
C ILE A 205 -10.98 9.17 -0.47
N TYR A 206 -11.50 8.21 -1.22
CA TYR A 206 -12.87 7.73 -1.14
C TYR A 206 -12.91 6.41 -0.37
N ILE A 207 -13.59 6.40 0.77
CA ILE A 207 -13.73 5.23 1.63
C ILE A 207 -15.09 4.57 1.43
N MET A 208 -15.15 3.25 1.58
CA MET A 208 -16.38 2.49 1.40
C MET A 208 -17.32 2.75 2.57
N SER A 209 -18.59 3.10 2.29
CA SER A 209 -19.54 3.53 3.34
C SER A 209 -19.96 2.42 4.30
N ASP A 210 -19.75 1.16 3.92
CA ASP A 210 -20.23 -0.04 4.63
C ASP A 210 -19.10 -1.08 4.66
N SER A 211 -18.03 -0.79 5.42
CA SER A 211 -16.85 -1.66 5.55
C SER A 211 -17.03 -2.69 6.66
N SER A 212 -18.11 -3.48 6.62
CA SER A 212 -18.24 -4.66 7.51
C SER A 212 -17.28 -5.81 7.10
N LYS A 213 -16.20 -5.53 6.38
CA LYS A 213 -15.29 -6.53 5.83
C LYS A 213 -14.31 -6.99 6.90
N GLU A 214 -14.07 -8.29 6.93
CA GLU A 214 -12.98 -8.86 7.71
C GLU A 214 -11.66 -8.47 7.06
N THR A 215 -10.83 -7.74 7.80
CA THR A 215 -9.46 -7.41 7.40
C THR A 215 -8.51 -8.42 8.01
N TYR A 216 -7.61 -8.96 7.21
CA TYR A 216 -6.56 -9.86 7.70
C TYR A 216 -5.29 -9.06 7.98
N THR A 217 -4.87 -9.04 9.25
CA THR A 217 -3.62 -8.41 9.67
C THR A 217 -2.59 -9.48 10.02
N SER A 218 -1.42 -9.44 9.39
CA SER A 218 -0.28 -10.27 9.81
C SER A 218 0.79 -9.37 10.45
N PRO A 219 1.30 -9.73 11.64
CA PRO A 219 2.42 -9.01 12.21
C PRO A 219 3.67 -9.32 11.38
N ARG A 220 4.22 -8.29 10.74
CA ARG A 220 5.57 -8.33 10.17
C ARG A 220 6.46 -7.48 11.05
N LEU A 221 7.09 -8.10 12.06
CA LEU A 221 8.03 -7.42 12.93
C LEU A 221 9.33 -7.12 12.17
N LEU A 222 9.43 -5.91 11.62
CA LEU A 222 10.72 -5.33 11.26
C LEU A 222 11.33 -4.74 12.54
N ASN A 223 11.99 -5.58 13.34
CA ASN A 223 12.85 -5.08 14.42
C ASN A 223 14.10 -4.43 13.80
N GLN A 224 14.00 -3.16 13.41
CA GLN A 224 15.14 -2.43 12.85
C GLN A 224 16.13 -1.95 13.92
N TYR A 225 15.70 -1.82 15.18
CA TYR A 225 16.56 -1.37 16.28
C TYR A 225 16.30 -2.21 17.53
N ASN A 226 17.10 -3.26 17.72
CA ASN A 226 17.34 -3.92 19.02
C ASN A 226 18.75 -3.60 19.48
#